data_AF-A0A075HHL0-F1
#
_entry.id   AF-A0A075HHL0-F1
#
_cell.length_a   1.000
_cell.length_b   1.000
_cell.length_c   1.000
_cell.angle_alpha   90.00
_cell.angle_beta   90.00
_cell.angle_gamma   90.00
#
_symmetry.space_group_name_H-M   'P 1'
#
loop_
_entity.id
_entity.type
_entity.pdbx_description
1 polymer ?
#
loop_
_entity_poly.entity_id
_entity_poly.type
_entity_poly.pdbx_seq_one_letter_code
_entity_poly.pdbx_strand_id
1 'polypeptide(L)'
;MLRDSPALVTADAADEMTSPLLEDGSPAYDNPLAWPAPTLVELTEDQWPTDRDSLEAWAMARADVHFEACWEAAVLDWESIPNRVGSVDAADPDEGLAMTRAGLRLHLDQVQACIEANGGPGLTDWRKGGSRGDWPAPDGFPRVWDEVHPAARDSEITWCEAWEIARPWFVDPDAGQFKLTTSHPDEWFQGEYDMVYDWTGKIRIIDLKASIGKGDRSGGYIEQLRLYGWLWWETHGHADEVEALEIWYLGPGTVKDVPRPSAEELESLTEELSELYQKIHSRDPSIDECPPSRLHCATSTRAEYPLQRLSTPTPEPDASAASSEGFARAASTISSCHWSAA
;
A
#
# COMPACT_ATOMS: atom_id res chain seq x y z
N MET A 1 0.39 -11.54 -2.92
CA MET A 1 0.95 -12.48 -1.92
C MET A 1 0.55 -12.19 -0.47
N LEU A 2 0.61 -10.95 0.07
CA LEU A 2 0.18 -10.70 1.48
C LEU A 2 -1.31 -10.99 1.73
N ARG A 3 -2.10 -11.19 0.66
CA ARG A 3 -3.48 -11.70 0.69
C ARG A 3 -3.58 -13.18 0.98
N ASP A 4 -2.55 -13.96 0.71
CA ASP A 4 -2.62 -15.41 0.78
C ASP A 4 -2.52 -15.87 2.23
N SER A 5 -3.18 -16.98 2.55
CA SER A 5 -3.13 -17.59 3.88
C SER A 5 -2.32 -18.89 3.84
N PRO A 6 -1.32 -19.08 4.70
CA PRO A 6 -0.57 -20.35 4.78
C PRO A 6 -1.44 -21.51 5.28
N ALA A 7 -2.62 -21.25 5.84
CA ALA A 7 -3.59 -22.28 6.23
C ALA A 7 -4.52 -22.70 5.08
N LEU A 8 -4.59 -21.93 3.98
CA LEU A 8 -5.54 -22.14 2.88
C LEU A 8 -4.87 -22.35 1.52
N VAL A 9 -3.67 -21.80 1.31
CA VAL A 9 -3.02 -21.70 0.00
C VAL A 9 -1.66 -22.39 0.03
N THR A 10 -1.44 -23.41 -0.80
CA THR A 10 -0.13 -24.06 -0.91
C THR A 10 0.88 -23.13 -1.59
N ALA A 11 2.17 -23.38 -1.36
CA ALA A 11 3.26 -22.56 -1.89
C ALA A 11 3.18 -22.38 -3.44
N ASP A 12 2.73 -23.40 -4.15
CA ASP A 12 2.67 -23.50 -5.61
C ASP A 12 1.26 -23.32 -6.21
N ALA A 13 0.24 -23.04 -5.39
CA ALA A 13 -1.11 -22.82 -5.87
C ALA A 13 -1.17 -21.64 -6.85
N ALA A 14 -2.17 -21.60 -7.73
CA ALA A 14 -2.42 -20.41 -8.54
C ALA A 14 -2.77 -19.20 -7.65
N ASP A 15 -2.79 -17.99 -8.22
CA ASP A 15 -3.41 -16.86 -7.54
C ASP A 15 -4.94 -17.04 -7.56
N GLU A 16 -5.50 -17.37 -6.40
CA GLU A 16 -6.94 -17.60 -6.18
C GLU A 16 -7.53 -16.58 -5.19
N MET A 17 -6.71 -15.64 -4.70
CA MET A 17 -7.07 -14.68 -3.65
C MET A 17 -7.41 -13.30 -4.22
N THR A 18 -7.88 -13.27 -5.47
CA THR A 18 -8.36 -12.06 -6.13
C THR A 18 -9.61 -11.52 -5.44
N SER A 19 -9.61 -10.21 -5.15
CA SER A 19 -10.71 -9.54 -4.49
C SER A 19 -11.86 -9.29 -5.47
N PRO A 20 -13.13 -9.50 -5.05
CA PRO A 20 -14.27 -9.18 -5.88
C PRO A 20 -14.42 -7.66 -6.02
N LEU A 21 -14.61 -7.17 -7.24
CA LEU A 21 -14.77 -5.75 -7.53
C LEU A 21 -16.19 -5.41 -8.01
N LEU A 22 -16.64 -4.19 -7.69
CA LEU A 22 -17.81 -3.57 -8.31
C LEU A 22 -17.45 -3.05 -9.72
N GLU A 23 -18.46 -2.65 -10.50
CA GLU A 23 -18.27 -2.12 -11.86
C GLU A 23 -17.37 -0.87 -11.89
N ASP A 24 -17.34 -0.10 -10.80
CA ASP A 24 -16.53 1.10 -10.69
C ASP A 24 -15.07 0.83 -10.26
N GLY A 25 -14.72 -0.45 -10.01
CA GLY A 25 -13.40 -0.88 -9.57
C GLY A 25 -13.16 -0.84 -8.05
N SER A 26 -14.14 -0.48 -7.23
CA SER A 26 -14.01 -0.60 -5.77
C SER A 26 -14.20 -2.05 -5.30
N PRO A 27 -13.56 -2.48 -4.18
CA PRO A 27 -13.83 -3.80 -3.61
C PRO A 27 -15.30 -3.96 -3.18
N ALA A 28 -15.88 -5.12 -3.48
CA ALA A 28 -17.27 -5.45 -3.19
C ALA A 28 -17.47 -5.87 -1.73
N TYR A 29 -17.13 -5.00 -0.78
CA TYR A 29 -17.19 -5.27 0.66
C TYR A 29 -18.58 -5.70 1.16
N ASP A 30 -19.65 -5.24 0.48
CA ASP A 30 -21.04 -5.55 0.83
C ASP A 30 -21.56 -6.84 0.19
N ASN A 31 -20.74 -7.56 -0.57
CA ASN A 31 -21.09 -8.85 -1.16
C ASN A 31 -20.30 -9.99 -0.52
N PRO A 32 -20.70 -10.49 0.66
CA PRO A 32 -19.91 -11.46 1.40
C PRO A 32 -19.73 -12.80 0.69
N LEU A 33 -20.61 -13.13 -0.27
CA LEU A 33 -20.58 -14.39 -1.01
C LEU A 33 -19.60 -14.40 -2.18
N ALA A 34 -19.04 -13.23 -2.55
CA ALA A 34 -18.12 -13.12 -3.68
C ALA A 34 -16.65 -13.29 -3.28
N TRP A 35 -16.35 -13.33 -1.99
CA TRP A 35 -14.99 -13.43 -1.46
C TRP A 35 -14.47 -14.87 -1.53
N PRO A 36 -13.20 -15.09 -1.95
CA PRO A 36 -12.71 -16.42 -2.27
C PRO A 36 -12.42 -17.29 -1.04
N ALA A 37 -11.90 -16.73 0.06
CA ALA A 37 -11.37 -17.51 1.18
C ALA A 37 -12.41 -18.43 1.84
N PRO A 38 -13.68 -18.02 2.05
CA PRO A 38 -14.72 -18.91 2.56
C PRO A 38 -15.00 -20.16 1.71
N THR A 39 -14.57 -20.17 0.45
CA THR A 39 -14.76 -21.31 -0.47
C THR A 39 -13.55 -22.24 -0.53
N LEU A 40 -12.41 -21.83 0.03
CA LEU A 40 -11.20 -22.62 0.07
C LEU A 40 -11.28 -23.71 1.15
N VAL A 41 -10.60 -24.83 0.88
CA VAL A 41 -10.47 -25.92 1.83
C VAL A 41 -9.23 -25.69 2.68
N GLU A 42 -9.39 -25.78 4.00
CA GLU A 42 -8.26 -25.73 4.93
C GLU A 42 -7.23 -26.81 4.62
N LEU A 43 -5.96 -26.42 4.53
CA LEU A 43 -4.85 -27.34 4.39
C LEU A 43 -4.67 -28.15 5.67
N THR A 44 -4.20 -29.38 5.55
CA THR A 44 -3.92 -30.18 6.74
C THR A 44 -2.73 -29.60 7.51
N GLU A 45 -2.74 -29.68 8.84
CA GLU A 45 -1.72 -29.04 9.70
C GLU A 45 -0.28 -29.50 9.42
N ASP A 46 -0.09 -30.71 8.87
CA ASP A 46 1.22 -31.19 8.43
C ASP A 46 1.78 -30.42 7.23
N GLN A 47 0.95 -29.66 6.53
CA GLN A 47 1.34 -28.75 5.45
C GLN A 47 1.62 -27.33 5.94
N TRP A 48 1.27 -27.01 7.18
CA TRP A 48 1.42 -25.65 7.70
C TRP A 48 2.89 -25.36 8.02
N PRO A 49 3.36 -24.12 7.79
CA PRO A 49 4.64 -23.69 8.32
C PRO A 49 4.62 -23.72 9.85
N THR A 50 5.69 -24.26 10.45
CA THR A 50 5.81 -24.47 11.91
C THR A 50 6.95 -23.68 12.52
N ASP A 51 7.74 -23.00 11.68
CA ASP A 51 8.86 -22.15 12.05
C ASP A 51 9.01 -20.99 11.05
N ARG A 52 9.89 -20.04 11.39
CA ARG A 52 10.18 -18.89 10.53
C ARG A 52 10.67 -19.30 9.15
N ASP A 53 11.55 -20.29 9.09
CA ASP A 53 12.22 -20.70 7.86
C ASP A 53 11.23 -21.33 6.86
N SER A 54 10.32 -22.17 7.37
CA SER A 54 9.24 -22.77 6.57
C SER A 54 8.20 -21.74 6.12
N LEU A 55 7.86 -20.77 6.97
CA LEU A 55 6.97 -19.66 6.57
C LEU A 55 7.63 -18.75 5.54
N GLU A 56 8.93 -18.43 5.71
CA GLU A 56 9.69 -17.68 4.72
C GLU A 56 9.73 -18.43 3.38
N ALA A 57 10.06 -19.72 3.39
CA ALA A 57 10.08 -20.54 2.18
C ALA A 57 8.72 -20.53 1.46
N TRP A 58 7.62 -20.67 2.21
CA TRP A 58 6.27 -20.55 1.66
C TRP A 58 6.03 -19.16 1.06
N ALA A 59 6.30 -18.09 1.80
CA ALA A 59 6.05 -16.71 1.35
C ALA A 59 6.89 -16.34 0.11
N MET A 60 8.13 -16.80 0.02
CA MET A 60 8.99 -16.57 -1.15
C MET A 60 8.47 -17.32 -2.38
N ALA A 61 7.98 -18.55 -2.20
CA ALA A 61 7.36 -19.30 -3.29
C ALA A 61 6.05 -18.64 -3.76
N ARG A 62 5.23 -18.12 -2.82
CA ARG A 62 4.07 -17.28 -3.18
C ARG A 62 4.51 -16.06 -3.97
N ALA A 63 5.56 -15.36 -3.55
CA ALA A 63 6.07 -14.20 -4.29
C ALA A 63 6.37 -14.56 -5.76
N ASP A 64 6.99 -15.71 -6.00
CA ASP A 64 7.31 -16.17 -7.35
C ASP A 64 6.06 -16.44 -8.21
N VAL A 65 4.98 -16.95 -7.62
CA VAL A 65 3.68 -17.15 -8.32
C VAL A 65 3.06 -15.81 -8.75
N HIS A 66 3.12 -14.80 -7.87
CA HIS A 66 2.49 -13.50 -8.11
C HIS A 66 3.34 -12.56 -8.98
N PHE A 67 4.68 -12.69 -8.94
CA PHE A 67 5.58 -11.64 -9.42
C PHE A 67 5.47 -11.34 -10.91
N GLU A 68 5.41 -12.37 -11.76
CA GLU A 68 5.38 -12.18 -13.22
C GLU A 68 4.16 -11.37 -13.66
N ALA A 69 2.97 -11.76 -13.19
CA ALA A 69 1.73 -11.04 -13.51
C ALA A 69 1.75 -9.59 -13.00
N CYS A 70 2.22 -9.36 -11.77
CA CYS A 70 2.36 -8.02 -11.21
C CYS A 70 3.36 -7.16 -11.99
N TRP A 71 4.48 -7.76 -12.41
CA TRP A 71 5.50 -7.07 -13.20
C TRP A 71 4.95 -6.66 -14.56
N GLU A 72 4.30 -7.58 -15.28
CA GLU A 72 3.68 -7.30 -16.57
C GLU A 72 2.60 -6.21 -16.47
N ALA A 73 1.75 -6.25 -15.44
CA ALA A 73 0.76 -5.22 -15.20
C ALA A 73 1.41 -3.85 -14.95
N ALA A 74 2.49 -3.79 -14.17
CA ALA A 74 3.24 -2.57 -13.91
C ALA A 74 3.93 -2.03 -15.18
N VAL A 75 4.48 -2.90 -16.05
CA VAL A 75 5.00 -2.51 -17.37
C VAL A 75 3.89 -1.83 -18.17
N LEU A 76 2.74 -2.50 -18.31
CA LEU A 76 1.62 -2.02 -19.12
C LEU A 76 1.08 -0.68 -18.63
N ASP A 77 0.90 -0.54 -17.31
CA ASP A 77 0.48 0.72 -16.71
C ASP A 77 1.48 1.83 -17.03
N TRP A 78 2.78 1.60 -16.81
CA TRP A 78 3.83 2.57 -17.12
C TRP A 78 3.87 2.95 -18.60
N GLU A 79 3.76 1.98 -19.51
CA GLU A 79 3.73 2.20 -20.96
C GLU A 79 2.51 3.00 -21.41
N SER A 80 1.40 2.94 -20.65
CA SER A 80 0.20 3.71 -20.92
C SER A 80 0.39 5.21 -20.62
N ILE A 81 1.33 5.58 -19.74
CA ILE A 81 1.55 6.96 -19.31
C ILE A 81 2.14 7.79 -20.47
N PRO A 82 1.45 8.86 -20.93
CA PRO A 82 1.90 9.66 -22.08
C PRO A 82 3.21 10.43 -21.84
N ASN A 83 3.46 10.80 -20.58
CA ASN A 83 4.63 11.58 -20.16
C ASN A 83 5.67 10.73 -19.42
N ARG A 84 5.68 9.41 -19.64
CA ARG A 84 6.67 8.51 -19.03
C ARG A 84 8.09 8.88 -19.45
N VAL A 85 9.03 8.61 -18.57
CA VAL A 85 10.47 8.83 -18.77
C VAL A 85 11.19 7.54 -18.44
N GLY A 86 12.18 7.19 -19.27
CA GLY A 86 12.96 5.96 -19.13
C GLY A 86 12.57 4.89 -20.16
N SER A 87 13.01 3.66 -19.94
CA SER A 87 12.71 2.50 -20.78
C SER A 87 12.51 1.25 -19.92
N VAL A 88 11.59 0.37 -20.32
CA VAL A 88 11.39 -0.95 -19.70
C VAL A 88 12.67 -1.78 -19.74
N ASP A 89 13.44 -1.68 -20.83
CA ASP A 89 14.70 -2.41 -21.01
C ASP A 89 15.77 -2.07 -19.97
N ALA A 90 15.62 -0.94 -19.28
CA ALA A 90 16.53 -0.51 -18.22
C ALA A 90 16.05 -0.90 -16.81
N ALA A 91 14.88 -1.52 -16.72
CA ALA A 91 14.39 -2.14 -15.51
C ALA A 91 14.89 -3.58 -15.41
N ASP A 92 15.19 -4.02 -14.19
CA ASP A 92 15.62 -5.38 -13.92
C ASP A 92 14.53 -6.11 -13.12
N PRO A 93 13.82 -7.08 -13.72
CA PRO A 93 12.84 -7.90 -13.01
C PRO A 93 13.44 -8.62 -11.80
N ASP A 94 14.71 -9.04 -11.86
CA ASP A 94 15.36 -9.71 -10.73
C ASP A 94 15.58 -8.74 -9.56
N GLU A 95 15.85 -7.46 -9.84
CA GLU A 95 15.93 -6.41 -8.82
C GLU A 95 14.55 -6.16 -8.18
N GLY A 96 13.48 -6.12 -8.99
CA GLY A 96 12.10 -6.00 -8.51
C GLY A 96 11.70 -7.17 -7.60
N LEU A 97 12.06 -8.40 -7.99
CA LEU A 97 11.78 -9.59 -7.19
C LEU A 97 12.59 -9.59 -5.90
N ALA A 98 13.86 -9.18 -5.95
CA ALA A 98 14.69 -9.05 -4.76
C ALA A 98 14.10 -8.05 -3.74
N MET A 99 13.60 -6.89 -4.22
CA MET A 99 12.91 -5.91 -3.38
C MET A 99 11.62 -6.46 -2.78
N THR A 100 10.83 -7.19 -3.57
CA THR A 100 9.61 -7.85 -3.09
C THR A 100 9.92 -8.83 -1.96
N ARG A 101 10.94 -9.68 -2.15
CA ARG A 101 11.41 -10.63 -1.14
C ARG A 101 11.98 -9.94 0.10
N ALA A 102 12.63 -8.78 -0.04
CA ALA A 102 13.09 -7.98 1.08
C ALA A 102 11.91 -7.42 1.90
N GLY A 103 10.86 -6.91 1.24
CA GLY A 103 9.64 -6.47 1.90
C GLY A 103 8.95 -7.59 2.68
N LEU A 104 8.90 -8.81 2.12
CA LEU A 104 8.38 -9.97 2.81
C LEU A 104 9.17 -10.34 4.07
N ARG A 105 10.50 -10.18 4.05
CA ARG A 105 11.31 -10.39 5.27
C ARG A 105 11.01 -9.37 6.36
N LEU A 106 10.81 -8.11 5.99
CA LEU A 106 10.39 -7.08 6.94
C LEU A 106 9.01 -7.38 7.53
N HIS A 107 8.08 -7.94 6.75
CA HIS A 107 6.81 -8.43 7.26
C HIS A 107 6.98 -9.67 8.17
N LEU A 108 7.85 -10.62 7.81
CA LEU A 108 8.15 -11.78 8.66
C LEU A 108 8.76 -11.37 10.02
N ASP A 109 9.44 -10.23 10.10
CA ASP A 109 9.86 -9.66 11.39
C ASP A 109 8.65 -9.22 12.24
N GLN A 110 7.57 -8.70 11.64
CA GLN A 110 6.30 -8.44 12.34
C GLN A 110 5.61 -9.73 12.79
N VAL A 111 5.61 -10.76 11.94
CA VAL A 111 5.06 -12.09 12.29
C VAL A 111 5.83 -12.69 13.47
N GLN A 112 7.15 -12.63 13.46
CA GLN A 112 7.96 -13.11 14.57
C GLN A 112 7.71 -12.29 15.85
N ALA A 113 7.64 -10.96 15.75
CA ALA A 113 7.30 -10.11 16.89
C ALA A 113 5.91 -10.45 17.47
N CYS A 114 4.95 -10.80 16.61
CA CYS A 114 3.63 -11.27 17.01
C CYS A 114 3.69 -12.58 17.80
N ILE A 115 4.50 -13.55 17.36
CA ILE A 115 4.75 -14.79 18.12
C ILE A 115 5.39 -14.49 19.48
N GLU A 116 6.44 -13.67 19.51
CA GLU A 116 7.14 -13.29 20.73
C GLU A 116 6.24 -12.55 21.73
N ALA A 117 5.24 -11.83 21.22
CA ALA A 117 4.19 -11.17 22.01
C ALA A 117 2.97 -12.06 22.29
N ASN A 118 3.02 -13.37 21.98
CA ASN A 118 1.91 -14.33 22.13
C ASN A 118 0.61 -13.88 21.44
N GLY A 119 0.72 -13.30 20.23
CA GLY A 119 -0.43 -12.89 19.41
C GLY A 119 -1.01 -11.51 19.72
N GLY A 120 -0.40 -10.77 20.65
CA GLY A 120 -0.89 -9.45 21.03
C GLY A 120 -2.23 -9.49 21.78
N PRO A 121 -2.81 -8.31 22.08
CA PRO A 121 -4.02 -8.21 22.90
C PRO A 121 -5.28 -8.79 22.24
N GLY A 122 -5.32 -8.87 20.90
CA GLY A 122 -6.50 -9.29 20.14
C GLY A 122 -6.66 -10.80 19.94
N LEU A 123 -5.63 -11.61 20.19
CA LEU A 123 -5.62 -13.05 19.85
C LEU A 123 -6.85 -13.82 20.36
N THR A 124 -7.23 -13.59 21.62
CA THR A 124 -8.32 -14.34 22.26
C THR A 124 -9.66 -14.08 21.58
N ASP A 125 -9.92 -12.85 21.14
CA ASP A 125 -11.17 -12.50 20.47
C ASP A 125 -11.13 -12.88 18.99
N TRP A 126 -9.96 -12.73 18.33
CA TRP A 126 -9.75 -13.21 16.97
C TRP A 126 -10.04 -14.72 16.83
N ARG A 127 -9.56 -15.55 17.76
CA ARG A 127 -9.82 -17.01 17.78
C ARG A 127 -11.29 -17.40 17.89
N LYS A 128 -12.14 -16.52 18.44
CA LYS A 128 -13.59 -16.81 18.59
C LYS A 128 -14.37 -16.57 17.29
N GLY A 129 -13.77 -15.93 16.29
CA GLY A 129 -14.49 -15.44 15.11
C GLY A 129 -15.27 -14.15 15.40
N GLY A 130 -15.74 -13.47 14.35
CA GLY A 130 -16.54 -12.24 14.44
C GLY A 130 -15.82 -10.99 14.94
N SER A 131 -14.55 -11.10 15.36
CA SER A 131 -13.70 -9.97 15.73
C SER A 131 -12.88 -9.50 14.54
N ARG A 132 -13.48 -8.67 13.67
CA ARG A 132 -12.81 -7.97 12.56
C ARG A 132 -13.10 -6.47 12.66
N GLY A 133 -12.10 -5.64 12.36
CA GLY A 133 -12.27 -4.19 12.29
C GLY A 133 -13.12 -3.76 11.11
N ASP A 134 -13.48 -2.47 11.06
CA ASP A 134 -14.28 -1.90 9.95
C ASP A 134 -13.56 -1.97 8.60
N TRP A 135 -12.23 -1.95 8.63
CA TRP A 135 -11.34 -2.04 7.48
C TRP A 135 -10.35 -3.20 7.69
N PRO A 136 -10.79 -4.47 7.54
CA PRO A 136 -9.90 -5.60 7.73
C PRO A 136 -8.88 -5.70 6.60
N ALA A 137 -7.77 -6.36 6.85
CA ALA A 137 -6.77 -6.65 5.83
C ALA A 137 -7.39 -7.37 4.62
N PRO A 138 -6.93 -7.08 3.39
CA PRO A 138 -7.28 -7.90 2.23
C PRO A 138 -6.72 -9.32 2.41
N ASP A 139 -7.54 -10.23 2.92
CA ASP A 139 -7.18 -11.61 3.25
C ASP A 139 -8.08 -12.64 2.57
N GLY A 140 -8.86 -12.19 1.59
CA GLY A 140 -9.82 -13.00 0.85
C GLY A 140 -11.09 -13.34 1.63
N PHE A 141 -11.24 -12.89 2.88
CA PHE A 141 -12.50 -12.98 3.62
C PHE A 141 -13.33 -11.70 3.45
N PRO A 142 -14.67 -11.80 3.55
CA PRO A 142 -15.51 -10.63 3.49
C PRO A 142 -15.28 -9.70 4.69
N ARG A 143 -15.65 -8.42 4.52
CA ARG A 143 -15.55 -7.42 5.60
C ARG A 143 -16.26 -7.88 6.87
N VAL A 144 -17.48 -8.40 6.70
CA VAL A 144 -18.25 -9.03 7.77
C VAL A 144 -18.08 -10.54 7.68
N TRP A 145 -17.40 -11.12 8.66
CA TRP A 145 -17.16 -12.56 8.77
C TRP A 145 -17.24 -13.00 10.23
N ASP A 146 -18.32 -13.73 10.56
CA ASP A 146 -18.66 -14.10 11.94
C ASP A 146 -18.16 -15.50 12.34
N GLU A 147 -17.51 -16.22 11.42
CA GLU A 147 -16.99 -17.57 11.67
C GLU A 147 -15.54 -17.55 12.17
N VAL A 148 -15.13 -18.65 12.77
CA VAL A 148 -13.74 -18.86 13.21
C VAL A 148 -12.82 -18.94 11.99
N HIS A 149 -11.67 -18.26 12.07
CA HIS A 149 -10.68 -18.34 11.00
C HIS A 149 -10.06 -19.74 10.93
N PRO A 150 -9.85 -20.33 9.74
CA PRO A 150 -9.30 -21.69 9.58
C PRO A 150 -7.94 -21.90 10.25
N ALA A 151 -7.11 -20.85 10.33
CA ALA A 151 -5.82 -20.89 11.03
C ALA A 151 -5.93 -20.93 12.58
N ALA A 152 -7.10 -20.64 13.17
CA ALA A 152 -7.24 -20.51 14.61
C ALA A 152 -7.10 -21.85 15.34
N ARG A 153 -6.38 -21.87 16.46
CA ARG A 153 -6.15 -23.07 17.28
C ARG A 153 -6.30 -22.82 18.77
N ASP A 154 -6.79 -23.83 19.48
CA ASP A 154 -6.77 -23.85 20.94
C ASP A 154 -5.41 -24.36 21.45
N SER A 155 -4.36 -23.57 21.19
CA SER A 155 -2.97 -23.90 21.50
C SER A 155 -2.15 -22.65 21.84
N GLU A 156 -0.85 -22.83 22.07
CA GLU A 156 0.13 -21.74 21.88
C GLU A 156 0.00 -21.18 20.46
N ILE A 157 0.38 -19.91 20.28
CA ILE A 157 0.25 -19.24 18.98
C ILE A 157 1.05 -19.99 17.90
N THR A 158 0.40 -20.27 16.77
CA THR A 158 1.05 -20.88 15.61
C THR A 158 1.62 -19.83 14.64
N TRP A 159 2.52 -20.23 13.74
CA TRP A 159 3.02 -19.34 12.68
C TRP A 159 1.93 -18.91 11.70
N CYS A 160 0.95 -19.78 11.44
CA CYS A 160 -0.23 -19.41 10.65
C CYS A 160 -1.06 -18.34 11.36
N GLU A 161 -1.36 -18.50 12.65
CA GLU A 161 -2.09 -17.48 13.43
C GLU A 161 -1.34 -16.15 13.46
N ALA A 162 -0.02 -16.18 13.68
CA ALA A 162 0.79 -14.98 13.70
C ALA A 162 0.84 -14.26 12.35
N TRP A 163 0.88 -14.99 11.24
CA TRP A 163 0.76 -14.42 9.89
C TRP A 163 -0.58 -13.70 9.70
N GLU A 164 -1.68 -14.33 10.09
CA GLU A 164 -3.01 -13.71 9.94
C GLU A 164 -3.21 -12.50 10.84
N ILE A 165 -2.76 -12.59 12.10
CA ILE A 165 -2.95 -11.52 13.09
C ILE A 165 -2.03 -10.34 12.81
N ALA A 166 -0.77 -10.59 12.43
CA ALA A 166 0.18 -9.52 12.13
C ALA A 166 -0.02 -8.92 10.73
N ARG A 167 -0.92 -9.48 9.91
CA ARG A 167 -1.18 -8.98 8.57
C ARG A 167 -1.66 -7.51 8.63
N PRO A 168 -1.02 -6.58 7.92
CA PRO A 168 -1.49 -5.21 7.89
C PRO A 168 -2.75 -5.08 7.03
N TRP A 169 -3.51 -4.03 7.26
CA TRP A 169 -4.33 -3.47 6.18
C TRP A 169 -3.39 -2.85 5.13
N PHE A 170 -3.69 -3.04 3.85
CA PHE A 170 -2.96 -2.44 2.75
C PHE A 170 -3.92 -2.16 1.60
N VAL A 171 -3.55 -1.26 0.68
CA VAL A 171 -4.34 -0.99 -0.53
C VAL A 171 -4.49 -2.28 -1.31
N ASP A 172 -5.73 -2.70 -1.52
CA ASP A 172 -6.04 -3.90 -2.28
C ASP A 172 -5.51 -3.76 -3.71
N PRO A 173 -4.58 -4.63 -4.16
CA PRO A 173 -3.94 -4.49 -5.46
C PRO A 173 -4.90 -4.69 -6.63
N ASP A 174 -6.08 -5.29 -6.41
CA ASP A 174 -7.09 -5.40 -7.47
C ASP A 174 -8.00 -4.17 -7.54
N ALA A 175 -8.03 -3.32 -6.50
CA ALA A 175 -8.85 -2.13 -6.51
C ALA A 175 -8.40 -1.16 -7.61
N GLY A 176 -9.37 -0.48 -8.21
CA GLY A 176 -9.09 0.59 -9.17
C GLY A 176 -8.28 1.72 -8.53
N GLN A 177 -7.56 2.48 -9.36
CA GLN A 177 -6.77 3.61 -8.90
C GLN A 177 -7.62 4.59 -8.06
N PHE A 178 -7.05 5.02 -6.93
CA PHE A 178 -7.64 5.98 -5.98
C PHE A 178 -8.94 5.52 -5.30
N LYS A 179 -9.25 4.22 -5.31
CA LYS A 179 -10.48 3.68 -4.70
C LYS A 179 -10.40 3.48 -3.20
N LEU A 180 -9.20 3.44 -2.63
CA LEU A 180 -8.96 3.19 -1.21
C LEU A 180 -8.23 4.38 -0.54
N THR A 181 -8.50 5.58 -1.04
CA THR A 181 -7.99 6.83 -0.46
C THR A 181 -8.70 7.16 0.86
N THR A 182 -7.93 7.70 1.79
CA THR A 182 -8.44 8.32 3.01
C THR A 182 -8.58 9.81 2.77
N SER A 183 -9.76 10.35 3.07
CA SER A 183 -10.05 11.78 2.89
C SER A 183 -10.30 12.43 4.24
N HIS A 184 -9.80 13.66 4.40
CA HIS A 184 -10.16 14.53 5.51
C HIS A 184 -11.70 14.65 5.59
N PRO A 185 -12.33 14.74 6.78
CA PRO A 185 -13.79 14.80 6.91
C PRO A 185 -14.48 15.91 6.10
N ASP A 186 -13.81 17.05 5.95
CA ASP A 186 -14.26 18.17 5.12
C ASP A 186 -13.78 18.10 3.65
N GLU A 187 -13.26 16.95 3.21
CA GLU A 187 -12.93 16.60 1.82
C GLU A 187 -11.88 17.49 1.12
N TRP A 188 -11.11 18.27 1.87
CA TRP A 188 -10.10 19.19 1.30
C TRP A 188 -8.68 18.60 1.21
N PHE A 189 -8.44 17.43 1.79
CA PHE A 189 -7.19 16.69 1.68
C PHE A 189 -7.46 15.20 1.53
N GLN A 190 -6.65 14.51 0.74
CA GLN A 190 -6.69 13.05 0.62
C GLN A 190 -5.27 12.47 0.58
N GLY A 191 -5.12 11.27 1.11
CA GLY A 191 -3.91 10.46 1.08
C GLY A 191 -4.26 8.99 0.90
N GLU A 192 -3.27 8.17 0.58
CA GLU A 192 -3.42 6.73 0.46
C GLU A 192 -2.26 6.07 1.20
N TYR A 193 -2.58 5.21 2.16
CA TYR A 193 -1.58 4.52 2.97
C TYR A 193 -1.12 3.25 2.26
N ASP A 194 0.18 2.95 2.27
CA ASP A 194 0.66 1.71 1.68
C ASP A 194 0.28 0.52 2.59
N MET A 195 0.61 0.60 3.89
CA MET A 195 0.25 -0.41 4.89
C MET A 195 -0.01 0.20 6.27
N VAL A 196 -0.95 -0.40 7.01
CA VAL A 196 -1.29 -0.04 8.39
C VAL A 196 -1.37 -1.32 9.24
N TYR A 197 -0.55 -1.41 10.28
CA TYR A 197 -0.59 -2.50 11.26
C TYR A 197 -1.34 -2.05 12.51
N ASP A 198 -2.11 -2.94 13.10
CA ASP A 198 -2.86 -2.71 14.35
C ASP A 198 -2.73 -3.88 15.36
N TRP A 199 -2.01 -4.95 15.02
CA TRP A 199 -1.95 -6.21 15.78
C TRP A 199 -1.44 -6.06 17.22
N THR A 200 -0.66 -5.03 17.51
CA THR A 200 -0.19 -4.71 18.88
C THR A 200 -1.28 -4.05 19.75
N GLY A 201 -2.45 -3.75 19.17
CA GLY A 201 -3.48 -2.89 19.74
C GLY A 201 -3.22 -1.40 19.53
N LYS A 202 -2.20 -1.04 18.75
CA LYS A 202 -1.88 0.34 18.38
C LYS A 202 -1.49 0.43 16.91
N ILE A 203 -1.72 1.60 16.33
CA ILE A 203 -1.56 1.85 14.90
C ILE A 203 -0.09 2.09 14.56
N ARG A 204 0.40 1.42 13.52
CA ARG A 204 1.70 1.69 12.88
C ARG A 204 1.46 1.91 11.39
N ILE A 205 1.91 3.05 10.86
CA ILE A 205 1.74 3.40 9.45
C ILE A 205 3.08 3.24 8.74
N ILE A 206 3.08 2.43 7.68
CA ILE A 206 4.26 2.08 6.91
C ILE A 206 4.08 2.61 5.49
N ASP A 207 5.12 3.27 4.98
CA ASP A 207 5.25 3.67 3.58
C ASP A 207 6.39 2.86 2.91
N LEU A 208 6.10 2.27 1.75
CA LEU A 208 6.99 1.40 1.00
C LEU A 208 7.75 2.20 -0.05
N LYS A 209 9.08 2.17 0.02
CA LYS A 209 9.94 2.77 -1.01
C LYS A 209 10.73 1.70 -1.74
N ALA A 210 10.28 1.37 -2.94
CA ALA A 210 10.98 0.52 -3.90
C ALA A 210 12.14 1.29 -4.55
N SER A 211 13.25 1.45 -3.82
CA SER A 211 14.47 2.05 -4.36
C SER A 211 15.72 1.42 -3.78
N ILE A 212 16.76 1.32 -4.60
CA ILE A 212 18.10 0.83 -4.23
C ILE A 212 19.05 1.96 -3.77
N GLY A 213 18.52 3.13 -3.41
CA GLY A 213 19.32 4.24 -2.88
C GLY A 213 20.24 4.95 -3.89
N LYS A 214 19.99 4.78 -5.20
CA LYS A 214 20.80 5.41 -6.26
C LYS A 214 20.45 6.88 -6.57
N GLY A 215 19.51 7.52 -5.86
CA GLY A 215 19.07 8.90 -6.13
C GLY A 215 18.74 9.72 -4.88
N ASP A 216 18.93 11.05 -4.99
CA ASP A 216 18.79 12.05 -3.91
C ASP A 216 17.33 12.50 -3.65
N ARG A 217 16.34 11.61 -3.82
CA ARG A 217 14.90 11.97 -3.69
C ARG A 217 14.31 11.76 -2.30
N SER A 218 15.16 11.62 -1.27
CA SER A 218 14.72 11.30 0.09
C SER A 218 14.13 12.48 0.88
N GLY A 219 14.23 13.70 0.35
CA GLY A 219 14.01 14.94 1.12
C GLY A 219 12.56 15.24 1.53
N GLY A 220 11.55 14.50 1.02
CA GLY A 220 10.14 14.75 1.33
C GLY A 220 9.38 13.56 1.94
N TYR A 221 10.03 12.39 2.10
CA TYR A 221 9.34 11.19 2.58
C TYR A 221 8.99 11.27 4.07
N ILE A 222 9.82 11.99 4.84
CA ILE A 222 9.56 12.21 6.28
C ILE A 222 8.29 13.05 6.44
N GLU A 223 8.19 14.15 5.70
CA GLU A 223 7.04 15.05 5.72
C GLU A 223 5.79 14.36 5.20
N GLN A 224 5.89 13.58 4.11
CA GLN A 224 4.79 12.75 3.60
C GLN A 224 4.24 11.84 4.70
N LEU A 225 5.11 11.07 5.38
CA LEU A 225 4.65 10.11 6.38
C LEU A 225 4.12 10.79 7.65
N ARG A 226 4.67 11.96 8.01
CA ARG A 226 4.11 12.81 9.07
C ARG A 226 2.71 13.33 8.72
N LEU A 227 2.46 13.70 7.45
CA LEU A 227 1.13 14.04 6.96
C LEU A 227 0.17 12.85 7.03
N TYR A 228 0.63 11.63 6.79
CA TYR A 228 -0.17 10.42 6.99
C TYR A 228 -0.55 10.20 8.46
N GLY A 229 0.37 10.46 9.39
CA GLY A 229 0.06 10.48 10.83
C GLY A 229 -0.99 11.54 11.18
N TRP A 230 -0.90 12.73 10.59
CA TRP A 230 -1.90 13.79 10.75
C TRP A 230 -3.26 13.43 10.16
N LEU A 231 -3.31 12.90 8.94
CA LEU A 231 -4.53 12.47 8.29
C LEU A 231 -5.24 11.37 9.10
N TRP A 232 -4.46 10.46 9.70
CA TRP A 232 -5.02 9.44 10.60
C TRP A 232 -5.71 10.10 11.79
N TRP A 233 -5.01 11.01 12.46
CA TRP A 233 -5.55 11.73 13.61
C TRP A 233 -6.85 12.49 13.27
N GLU A 234 -6.89 13.21 12.16
CA GLU A 234 -8.09 13.93 11.69
C GLU A 234 -9.27 13.00 11.39
N THR A 235 -9.01 11.88 10.72
CA THR A 235 -10.07 10.94 10.32
C THR A 235 -10.58 10.07 11.47
N HIS A 236 -9.82 9.98 12.57
CA HIS A 236 -10.15 9.21 13.76
C HIS A 236 -10.54 10.11 14.95
N GLY A 237 -11.08 11.30 14.64
CA GLY A 237 -11.70 12.19 15.64
C GLY A 237 -10.75 12.68 16.72
N HIS A 238 -9.46 12.81 16.38
CA HIS A 238 -8.39 13.29 17.26
C HIS A 238 -8.13 12.41 18.50
N ALA A 239 -8.68 11.19 18.53
CA ALA A 239 -8.60 10.30 19.68
C ALA A 239 -7.45 9.29 19.59
N ASP A 240 -7.09 8.90 18.37
CA ASP A 240 -6.12 7.83 18.13
C ASP A 240 -4.73 8.39 17.84
N GLU A 241 -3.76 8.02 18.67
CA GLU A 241 -2.35 8.32 18.45
C GLU A 241 -1.65 7.14 17.76
N VAL A 242 -0.94 7.44 16.67
CA VAL A 242 -0.10 6.46 15.98
C VAL A 242 1.12 6.10 16.83
N GLU A 243 1.40 4.81 16.99
CA GLU A 243 2.56 4.30 17.73
C GLU A 243 3.87 4.51 16.95
N ALA A 244 3.83 4.25 15.64
CA ALA A 244 5.02 4.33 14.79
C ALA A 244 4.68 4.80 13.37
N LEU A 245 5.60 5.58 12.82
CA LEU A 245 5.63 5.98 11.42
C LEU A 245 6.92 5.42 10.83
N GLU A 246 6.84 4.54 9.84
CA GLU A 246 8.01 3.87 9.28
C GLU A 246 8.09 3.97 7.76
N ILE A 247 9.30 4.18 7.25
CA ILE A 247 9.60 4.03 5.82
C ILE A 247 10.35 2.72 5.64
N TRP A 248 9.79 1.81 4.85
CA TRP A 248 10.42 0.54 4.50
C TRP A 248 11.12 0.68 3.15
N TYR A 249 12.45 0.71 3.18
CA TYR A 249 13.27 0.74 1.98
C TYR A 249 13.49 -0.69 1.48
N LEU A 250 12.79 -1.06 0.40
CA LEU A 250 12.77 -2.43 -0.10
C LEU A 250 14.07 -2.84 -0.79
N GLY A 251 14.79 -1.91 -1.44
CA GLY A 251 16.10 -2.16 -2.04
C GLY A 251 17.13 -2.70 -1.04
N PRO A 252 17.42 -1.95 0.03
CA PRO A 252 18.33 -2.41 1.08
C PRO A 252 17.67 -3.34 2.12
N GLY A 253 16.34 -3.46 2.14
CA GLY A 253 15.61 -4.24 3.15
C GLY A 253 15.73 -3.65 4.56
N THR A 254 15.57 -2.33 4.69
CA THR A 254 15.77 -1.63 5.97
C THR A 254 14.57 -0.76 6.33
N VAL A 255 14.30 -0.65 7.63
CA VAL A 255 13.28 0.25 8.19
C VAL A 255 13.92 1.55 8.67
N LYS A 256 13.27 2.68 8.36
CA LYS A 256 13.59 3.99 8.94
C LYS A 256 12.40 4.48 9.74
N ASP A 257 12.60 4.62 11.04
CA ASP A 257 11.64 5.27 11.94
C ASP A 257 11.55 6.77 11.61
N VAL A 258 10.32 7.28 11.59
CA VAL A 258 10.00 8.68 11.34
C VAL A 258 9.44 9.29 12.63
N PRO A 259 9.99 10.43 13.09
CA PRO A 259 9.45 11.13 14.24
C PRO A 259 7.99 11.49 14.01
N ARG A 260 7.14 11.03 14.92
CA ARG A 260 5.72 11.39 14.96
C ARG A 260 5.55 12.89 15.27
N PRO A 261 4.57 13.57 14.66
CA PRO A 261 4.19 14.91 15.10
C PRO A 261 3.64 14.85 16.54
N SER A 262 3.98 15.85 17.35
CA SER A 262 3.32 16.14 18.62
C SER A 262 1.92 16.70 18.38
N ALA A 263 1.06 16.72 19.41
CA ALA A 263 -0.29 17.29 19.30
C ALA A 263 -0.28 18.75 18.81
N GLU A 264 0.67 19.57 19.30
CA GLU A 264 0.82 20.96 18.83
C GLU A 264 1.22 21.03 17.35
N GLU A 265 2.08 20.10 16.88
CA GLU A 265 2.44 20.01 15.46
C GLU A 265 1.27 19.52 14.61
N LEU A 266 0.43 18.61 15.11
CA LEU A 266 -0.78 18.14 14.43
C LEU A 266 -1.77 19.29 14.23
N GLU A 267 -2.02 20.08 15.26
CA GLU A 267 -2.87 21.28 15.18
C GLU A 267 -2.30 22.32 14.19
N SER A 268 -0.98 22.56 14.23
CA SER A 268 -0.31 23.46 13.27
C SER A 268 -0.45 22.96 11.84
N LEU A 269 -0.33 21.65 11.60
CA LEU A 269 -0.52 21.05 10.27
C LEU A 269 -1.96 21.27 9.77
N THR A 270 -2.97 21.14 10.63
CA THR A 270 -4.36 21.44 10.27
C THR A 270 -4.52 22.89 9.80
N GLU A 271 -3.98 23.85 10.55
CA GLU A 271 -4.03 25.27 10.19
C GLU A 271 -3.29 25.56 8.87
N GLU A 272 -2.05 25.08 8.74
CA GLU A 272 -1.21 25.31 7.57
C GLU A 272 -1.82 24.74 6.28
N LEU A 273 -2.31 23.50 6.33
CA LEU A 273 -2.88 22.82 5.17
C LEU A 273 -4.23 23.41 4.78
N SER A 274 -5.07 23.76 5.77
CA SER A 274 -6.35 24.43 5.51
C SER A 274 -6.13 25.81 4.88
N GLU A 275 -5.19 26.60 5.40
CA GLU A 275 -4.83 27.88 4.79
C GLU A 275 -4.29 27.71 3.37
N LEU A 276 -3.45 26.71 3.13
CA LEU A 276 -2.94 26.41 1.79
C LEU A 276 -4.08 26.06 0.84
N TYR A 277 -5.01 25.20 1.27
CA TYR A 277 -6.20 24.85 0.52
C TYR A 277 -7.02 26.10 0.16
N GLN A 278 -7.30 26.97 1.13
CA GLN A 278 -8.04 28.22 0.88
C GLN A 278 -7.28 29.17 -0.06
N LYS A 279 -5.96 29.25 0.05
CA LYS A 279 -5.13 30.08 -0.85
C LYS A 279 -5.20 29.55 -2.30
N ILE A 280 -5.08 28.24 -2.49
CA ILE A 280 -5.17 27.60 -3.81
C ILE A 280 -6.55 27.84 -4.44
N HIS A 281 -7.62 27.76 -3.64
CA HIS A 281 -9.00 27.90 -4.11
C HIS A 281 -9.55 29.34 -4.02
N SER A 282 -8.71 30.32 -3.64
CA SER A 282 -9.15 31.71 -3.46
C SER A 282 -9.58 32.39 -4.77
N ARG A 283 -9.07 31.90 -5.90
CA ARG A 283 -9.43 32.35 -7.25
C ARG A 283 -9.11 31.27 -8.28
N ASP A 284 -9.90 31.23 -9.34
CA ASP A 284 -9.54 30.45 -10.52
C ASP A 284 -8.42 31.17 -11.30
N PRO A 285 -7.33 30.48 -11.67
CA PRO A 285 -6.31 31.06 -12.53
C PRO A 285 -6.87 31.23 -13.95
N SER A 286 -6.49 32.33 -14.62
CA SER A 286 -6.76 32.52 -16.03
C SER A 286 -5.75 31.78 -16.92
N ILE A 287 -6.12 31.44 -18.16
CA ILE A 287 -5.23 30.72 -19.09
C ILE A 287 -3.90 31.45 -19.33
N ASP A 288 -3.91 32.79 -19.26
CA ASP A 288 -2.71 33.63 -19.44
C ASP A 288 -1.72 33.51 -18.27
N GLU A 289 -2.20 33.07 -17.09
CA GLU A 289 -1.38 32.81 -15.90
C GLU A 289 -0.79 31.39 -15.89
N CYS A 290 -1.22 30.54 -16.85
CA CYS A 290 -0.77 29.16 -17.02
C CYS A 290 -0.09 28.96 -18.39
N PRO A 291 0.99 29.70 -18.72
CA PRO A 291 1.59 29.63 -20.05
C PRO A 291 2.14 28.22 -20.33
N PRO A 292 1.97 27.70 -21.56
CA PRO A 292 2.41 26.34 -21.94
C PRO A 292 3.94 26.18 -22.03
N SER A 293 4.73 27.18 -21.64
CA SER A 293 6.18 27.05 -21.56
C SER A 293 6.56 26.17 -20.38
N ARG A 294 7.28 25.09 -20.66
CA ARG A 294 7.72 24.04 -19.71
C ARG A 294 8.63 24.59 -18.60
N LEU A 295 8.11 25.35 -17.65
CA LEU A 295 8.71 25.55 -16.34
C LEU A 295 7.61 26.16 -15.46
N HIS A 296 7.05 25.31 -14.58
CA HIS A 296 6.24 25.69 -13.43
C HIS A 296 4.79 26.08 -13.74
N CYS A 297 3.96 25.12 -14.14
CA CYS A 297 2.54 25.20 -13.85
C CYS A 297 2.13 23.89 -13.17
N ALA A 298 2.03 23.94 -11.84
CA ALA A 298 1.41 22.90 -11.04
C ALA A 298 -0.06 23.26 -10.86
N THR A 299 -0.92 22.30 -11.24
CA THR A 299 -2.32 22.10 -10.87
C THR A 299 -3.45 22.87 -11.57
N SER A 300 -4.52 22.08 -11.72
CA SER A 300 -5.90 22.34 -12.16
C SER A 300 -6.16 22.56 -13.65
N THR A 301 -6.68 21.52 -14.32
CA THR A 301 -7.93 21.65 -15.08
C THR A 301 -8.61 20.28 -15.29
N ARG A 302 -9.84 20.17 -14.81
CA ARG A 302 -10.90 19.35 -15.38
C ARG A 302 -11.19 19.91 -16.78
N ALA A 303 -10.76 19.22 -17.83
CA ALA A 303 -11.14 19.56 -19.20
C ALA A 303 -11.25 18.29 -20.03
N GLU A 304 -12.49 17.88 -20.29
CA GLU A 304 -12.85 17.11 -21.47
C GLU A 304 -12.36 17.86 -22.73
N TYR A 305 -11.73 17.16 -23.68
CA TYR A 305 -11.80 17.31 -25.17
C TYR A 305 -10.53 16.87 -25.93
N PRO A 306 -10.60 16.58 -27.25
CA PRO A 306 -9.97 15.42 -27.86
C PRO A 306 -8.63 15.74 -28.55
N LEU A 307 -7.86 14.68 -28.71
CA LEU A 307 -6.60 14.58 -29.46
C LEU A 307 -6.58 15.37 -30.78
N GLN A 308 -5.57 16.25 -30.94
CA GLN A 308 -4.94 16.47 -32.25
C GLN A 308 -3.42 16.63 -32.11
N ARG A 309 -2.70 15.76 -32.84
CA ARG A 309 -1.24 15.70 -32.99
C ARG A 309 -0.68 17.01 -33.54
N LEU A 310 0.54 17.36 -33.14
CA LEU A 310 1.55 17.89 -34.06
C LEU A 310 2.96 17.53 -33.56
N SER A 311 3.67 16.81 -34.42
CA SER A 311 5.04 16.32 -34.24
C SER A 311 6.07 17.39 -34.61
N THR A 312 7.14 17.54 -33.84
CA THR A 312 8.53 17.71 -34.35
C THR A 312 9.56 17.48 -33.24
N PRO A 313 10.74 16.90 -33.55
CA PRO A 313 11.75 16.50 -32.55
C PRO A 313 12.82 17.58 -32.34
N THR A 314 13.36 17.69 -31.13
CA THR A 314 14.64 18.35 -30.83
C THR A 314 15.42 17.51 -29.80
N PRO A 315 16.78 17.57 -29.82
CA PRO A 315 17.65 16.46 -29.47
C PRO A 315 17.87 16.28 -27.95
N GLU A 316 18.04 15.02 -27.56
CA GLU A 316 18.33 14.55 -26.21
C GLU A 316 19.73 14.98 -25.69
N PRO A 317 19.85 15.25 -24.38
CA PRO A 317 21.08 14.99 -23.64
C PRO A 317 20.98 13.67 -22.83
N ASP A 318 22.03 12.86 -22.96
CA ASP A 318 22.45 11.66 -22.20
C ASP A 318 21.41 10.86 -21.39
N ALA A 319 21.00 9.73 -21.96
CA ALA A 319 19.96 8.80 -21.51
C ALA A 319 20.44 7.67 -20.57
N SER A 320 21.56 7.82 -19.83
CA SER A 320 22.10 6.72 -19.00
C SER A 320 21.69 6.78 -17.52
N ALA A 321 21.17 7.91 -17.03
CA ALA A 321 20.74 8.08 -15.63
C ALA A 321 19.21 8.08 -15.46
N ALA A 322 18.44 8.30 -16.53
CA ALA A 322 16.98 8.45 -16.49
C ALA A 322 16.20 7.13 -16.67
N SER A 323 16.90 6.02 -16.95
CA SER A 323 16.29 4.81 -17.50
C SER A 323 15.85 3.79 -16.44
N SER A 324 16.55 3.68 -15.31
CA SER A 324 16.14 2.85 -14.17
C SER A 324 15.11 3.53 -13.23
N GLU A 325 14.99 4.86 -13.30
CA GLU A 325 14.13 5.67 -12.41
C GLU A 325 12.64 5.65 -12.76
N GLY A 326 12.30 5.36 -14.03
CA GLY A 326 10.91 5.33 -14.49
C GLY A 326 10.14 4.09 -14.04
N PHE A 327 10.84 2.98 -13.85
CA PHE A 327 10.24 1.67 -13.64
C PHE A 327 10.01 1.35 -12.16
N ALA A 328 10.90 1.82 -11.27
CA ALA A 328 10.66 1.81 -9.82
C ALA A 328 9.43 2.64 -9.43
N ARG A 329 9.02 3.59 -10.28
CA ARG A 329 7.74 4.29 -10.14
C ARG A 329 6.57 3.35 -10.40
N ALA A 330 6.56 2.49 -11.41
CA ALA A 330 5.43 1.58 -11.63
C ALA A 330 5.18 0.62 -10.45
N ALA A 331 6.25 0.25 -9.73
CA ALA A 331 6.17 -0.56 -8.51
C ALA A 331 5.94 0.24 -7.20
N SER A 332 5.94 1.59 -7.23
CA SER A 332 5.72 2.47 -6.06
C SER A 332 4.73 3.62 -6.27
N THR A 333 4.10 3.71 -7.46
CA THR A 333 3.13 4.77 -7.80
C THR A 333 1.74 4.34 -7.37
N ILE A 334 1.58 4.10 -6.07
CA ILE A 334 0.33 4.17 -5.33
C ILE A 334 0.68 4.81 -3.97
N SER A 335 1.27 6.00 -4.01
CA SER A 335 1.45 6.84 -2.80
C SER A 335 1.80 8.27 -3.24
N SER A 336 0.84 8.95 -3.86
CA SER A 336 0.98 10.37 -4.14
C SER A 336 -0.27 11.09 -3.67
N CYS A 337 -0.17 11.78 -2.53
CA CYS A 337 -1.13 12.80 -2.12
C CYS A 337 -1.35 13.75 -3.31
N HIS A 338 -2.52 13.66 -3.91
CA HIS A 338 -3.00 14.64 -4.88
C HIS A 338 -4.29 15.21 -4.35
N TRP A 339 -4.36 16.54 -4.35
CA TRP A 339 -5.53 17.32 -4.01
C TRP A 339 -6.62 17.05 -5.05
N SER A 340 -7.70 16.37 -4.67
CA SER A 340 -8.88 16.23 -5.52
C SER A 340 -9.72 17.50 -5.45
N ALA A 341 -9.95 18.11 -6.60
CA ALA A 341 -11.00 19.09 -6.79
C ALA A 341 -12.32 18.34 -7.07
N ALA A 342 -13.35 18.58 -6.26
CA ALA A 342 -14.72 18.12 -6.52
C ALA A 342 -15.34 18.84 -7.75
#